data_AF-A0A9N7RFT5-F1
#
_entry.id   AF-A0A9N7RFT5-F1
#
_cell.length_a   1.000
_cell.length_b   1.000
_cell.length_c   1.000
_cell.angle_alpha   90.00
_cell.angle_beta   90.00
_cell.angle_gamma   90.00
#
_symmetry.space_group_name_H-M   'P 1'
#
loop_
_entity.id
_entity.type
_entity.pdbx_description
1 polymer ?
#
loop_
_entity_poly.entity_id
_entity_poly.type
_entity_poly.pdbx_seq_one_letter_code
_entity_poly.pdbx_strand_id
1 'polypeptide(L)'
;MNKGNFGLLPNQSFYASPCELDCVAKVRDLEAASKSISVFLVMVDGDIEANCVRTAGSHTRNLLGVKRGIVMFNVLFEHIISSEGNSLKGPASKAYVQVFSPYHAWAIIKAVAAGMLPFLLRPAAG
;
A
#
# COMPACT_ATOMS: atom_id res chain seq x y z
N MET A 1 -25.66 8.34 6.32
CA MET A 1 -24.61 7.77 5.45
C MET A 1 -23.45 7.35 6.33
N ASN A 2 -23.27 6.03 6.48
CA ASN A 2 -22.28 5.43 7.36
C ASN A 2 -20.89 5.58 6.71
N LYS A 3 -19.95 6.26 7.37
CA LYS A 3 -18.57 6.38 6.88
C LYS A 3 -17.94 4.99 6.97
N GLY A 4 -17.77 4.34 5.82
CA GLY A 4 -17.21 3.01 5.70
C GLY A 4 -15.90 2.92 6.48
N ASN A 5 -15.96 2.18 7.58
CA ASN A 5 -14.80 1.79 8.35
C ASN A 5 -14.05 0.74 7.51
N PHE A 6 -13.04 1.15 6.75
CA PHE A 6 -12.09 0.24 6.11
C PHE A 6 -11.13 -0.43 7.14
N GLY A 7 -11.44 -0.33 8.44
CA GLY A 7 -10.74 -1.00 9.50
C GLY A 7 -11.00 -2.51 9.44
N LEU A 8 -10.01 -3.27 8.97
CA LEU A 8 -9.89 -4.68 9.32
C LEU A 8 -9.69 -4.89 10.84
N LEU A 9 -9.50 -3.83 11.64
CA LEU A 9 -9.54 -3.86 13.11
C LEU A 9 -10.12 -2.55 13.69
N PRO A 10 -11.04 -2.58 14.67
CA PRO A 10 -11.82 -1.38 15.06
C PRO A 10 -11.10 -0.33 15.93
N ASN A 11 -9.84 -0.54 16.36
CA ASN A 11 -9.22 0.25 17.44
C ASN A 11 -7.74 0.64 17.20
N GLN A 12 -7.34 1.00 15.97
CA GLN A 12 -5.92 1.24 15.63
C GLN A 12 -5.52 2.69 15.30
N SER A 13 -6.41 3.68 15.41
CA SER A 13 -6.13 5.06 15.00
C SER A 13 -4.92 5.73 15.69
N PHE A 14 -4.41 5.19 16.81
CA PHE A 14 -3.21 5.69 17.50
C PHE A 14 -1.94 4.84 17.25
N TYR A 15 -2.04 3.70 16.55
CA TYR A 15 -0.93 2.76 16.30
C TYR A 15 -0.74 2.39 14.82
N ALA A 16 -1.37 3.12 13.89
CA ALA A 16 -1.22 2.88 12.47
C ALA A 16 0.25 3.08 12.04
N SER A 17 0.79 2.10 11.30
CA SER A 17 2.16 2.20 10.81
C SER A 17 2.30 3.37 9.82
N PRO A 18 3.49 3.97 9.65
CA PRO A 18 3.70 5.02 8.64
C PRO A 18 3.25 4.60 7.22
N CYS A 19 3.38 3.31 6.90
CA CYS A 19 2.92 2.75 5.62
C CYS A 19 1.39 2.74 5.50
N GLU A 20 0.68 2.44 6.59
CA GLU A 20 -0.78 2.44 6.63
C GLU A 20 -1.32 3.86 6.48
N LEU A 21 -0.73 4.82 7.19
CA LEU A 21 -1.11 6.24 7.10
C LEU A 21 -0.92 6.79 5.68
N ASP A 22 0.20 6.47 5.03
CA ASP A 22 0.46 6.85 3.63
C ASP A 22 -0.56 6.23 2.66
N CYS A 23 -0.90 4.95 2.84
CA CYS A 23 -1.92 4.28 2.04
C CYS A 23 -3.30 4.95 2.21
N VAL A 24 -3.73 5.18 3.46
CA VAL A 24 -5.01 5.80 3.79
C VAL A 24 -5.09 7.21 3.21
N ALA A 25 -4.02 8.01 3.32
CA ALA A 25 -3.99 9.36 2.77
C ALA A 25 -4.21 9.36 1.24
N LYS A 26 -3.53 8.46 0.51
CA LYS A 26 -3.68 8.33 -0.95
C LYS A 26 -5.06 7.85 -1.36
N VAL A 27 -5.64 6.88 -0.66
CA VAL A 27 -7.00 6.40 -0.96
C VAL A 27 -8.03 7.48 -0.72
N ARG A 28 -7.89 8.27 0.36
CA ARG A 28 -8.78 9.41 0.64
C ARG A 28 -8.70 10.50 -0.42
N ASP A 29 -7.51 10.76 -0.95
CA ASP A 29 -7.34 11.68 -2.07
C ASP A 29 -8.12 11.19 -3.31
N LEU A 30 -8.01 9.91 -3.66
CA LEU A 30 -8.76 9.33 -4.76
C LEU A 30 -10.28 9.33 -4.52
N GLU A 31 -10.74 9.08 -3.29
CA GLU A 31 -12.16 9.17 -2.90
C GLU A 31 -12.68 10.61 -3.00
N ALA A 32 -11.86 11.60 -2.66
CA ALA A 32 -12.24 13.00 -2.83
C ALA A 32 -12.34 13.36 -4.31
N ALA A 33 -11.36 12.95 -5.12
CA ALA A 33 -11.33 13.16 -6.57
C ALA A 33 -12.49 12.47 -7.30
N SER A 34 -12.93 11.29 -6.83
CA SER A 34 -14.02 10.54 -7.48
C SER A 34 -15.38 11.23 -7.40
N LYS A 35 -15.53 12.29 -6.60
CA LYS A 35 -16.77 13.08 -6.53
C LYS A 35 -16.96 13.98 -7.74
N SER A 36 -15.88 14.32 -8.45
CA SER A 36 -15.89 15.19 -9.62
C SER A 36 -15.32 14.52 -10.88
N ILE A 37 -14.53 13.45 -10.73
CA ILE A 37 -13.89 12.74 -11.84
C ILE A 37 -14.46 11.32 -11.96
N SER A 38 -15.00 10.99 -13.13
CA SER A 38 -15.75 9.75 -13.35
C SER A 38 -14.88 8.52 -13.66
N VAL A 39 -13.72 8.73 -14.28
CA VAL A 39 -12.81 7.64 -14.71
C VAL A 39 -11.36 8.03 -14.53
N PHE A 40 -10.50 7.05 -14.26
CA PHE A 40 -9.07 7.29 -14.03
C PHE A 40 -8.34 7.96 -15.20
N LEU A 41 -8.77 7.73 -16.44
CA LEU A 41 -8.17 8.36 -17.61
C LEU A 41 -8.27 9.90 -17.53
N VAL A 42 -9.48 10.41 -17.24
CA VAL A 42 -9.74 11.85 -17.09
C VAL A 42 -8.92 12.44 -15.94
N MET A 43 -8.73 11.69 -14.85
CA MET A 43 -7.89 12.12 -13.72
C MET A 43 -6.41 12.28 -14.13
N VAL A 44 -5.90 11.33 -14.93
CA VAL A 44 -4.52 11.36 -15.42
C VAL A 44 -4.34 12.49 -16.44
N ASP A 45 -5.28 12.64 -17.36
CA ASP A 45 -5.25 13.71 -18.37
C ASP A 45 -5.25 15.10 -17.71
N GLY A 46 -6.05 15.30 -16.65
CA GLY A 46 -6.06 16.55 -15.90
C GLY A 46 -4.69 16.89 -15.26
N ASP A 47 -4.00 15.90 -14.68
CA ASP A 47 -2.65 16.12 -14.12
C ASP A 47 -1.58 16.32 -15.21
N ILE A 48 -1.77 15.75 -16.41
CA ILE A 48 -0.91 15.98 -17.58
C ILE A 48 -1.08 17.42 -18.06
N GLU A 49 -2.31 17.88 -18.24
CA GLU A 49 -2.62 19.26 -18.65
C GLU A 49 -2.11 20.28 -17.63
N ALA A 50 -2.22 19.97 -16.34
CA ALA A 50 -1.67 20.78 -15.25
C ALA A 50 -0.15 20.63 -15.05
N ASN A 51 0.52 19.77 -15.83
CA ASN A 51 1.95 19.46 -15.72
C ASN A 51 2.40 19.08 -14.29
N CYS A 52 1.56 18.35 -13.57
CA CYS A 52 1.76 18.03 -12.15
C CYS A 52 1.81 16.53 -11.83
N VAL A 53 1.79 15.66 -12.85
CA VAL A 53 1.81 14.18 -12.74
C VAL A 53 2.80 13.62 -11.71
N ARG A 54 4.00 14.22 -11.60
CA ARG A 54 5.07 13.74 -10.71
C ARG A 54 5.10 14.44 -9.36
N THR A 55 4.33 15.50 -9.20
CA THR A 55 4.27 16.31 -7.99
C THR A 55 3.74 15.47 -6.84
N ALA A 56 4.34 15.62 -5.65
CA ALA A 56 3.88 14.93 -4.45
C ALA A 56 2.44 15.36 -4.15
N GLY A 57 1.56 14.38 -3.96
CA GLY A 57 0.13 14.63 -3.72
C GLY A 57 -0.73 14.79 -4.96
N SER A 58 -0.17 14.78 -6.19
CA SER A 58 -1.01 14.70 -7.41
C SER A 58 -1.82 13.41 -7.44
N HIS A 59 -3.01 13.48 -8.03
CA HIS A 59 -3.94 12.35 -8.09
C HIS A 59 -3.33 11.17 -8.84
N THR A 60 -2.60 11.43 -9.92
CA THR A 60 -1.90 10.42 -10.72
C THR A 60 -0.80 9.73 -9.94
N ARG A 61 -0.01 10.48 -9.17
CA ARG A 61 1.04 9.89 -8.32
C ARG A 61 0.44 9.08 -7.16
N ASN A 62 -0.65 9.54 -6.58
CA ASN A 62 -1.37 8.81 -5.54
C ASN A 62 -1.98 7.52 -6.09
N LEU A 63 -2.60 7.57 -7.28
CA LEU A 63 -3.12 6.42 -8.01
C LEU A 63 -2.03 5.39 -8.29
N LEU A 64 -0.85 5.82 -8.75
CA LEU A 64 0.29 4.91 -8.98
C LEU A 64 0.68 4.17 -7.69
N GLY A 65 0.71 4.88 -6.56
CA GLY A 65 0.97 4.29 -5.24
C GLY A 65 -0.06 3.22 -4.87
N VAL A 66 -1.35 3.55 -4.99
CA VAL A 66 -2.47 2.64 -4.70
C VAL A 66 -2.44 1.42 -5.62
N LYS A 67 -2.22 1.62 -6.93
CA LYS A 67 -2.08 0.54 -7.91
C LYS A 67 -0.97 -0.44 -7.53
N ARG A 68 0.21 0.06 -7.14
CA ARG A 68 1.32 -0.78 -6.69
C ARG A 68 1.00 -1.52 -5.39
N GLY A 69 0.30 -0.87 -4.45
CA GLY A 69 -0.20 -1.53 -3.23
C GLY A 69 -1.11 -2.72 -3.54
N ILE A 70 -2.07 -2.55 -4.45
CA ILE A 70 -2.97 -3.63 -4.89
C ILE A 70 -2.17 -4.78 -5.53
N VAL A 71 -1.22 -4.47 -6.42
CA VAL A 71 -0.35 -5.49 -7.03
C VAL A 71 0.47 -6.22 -5.96
N MET A 72 0.98 -5.52 -4.94
CA MET A 72 1.71 -6.15 -3.84
C MET A 72 0.83 -7.11 -3.04
N PHE A 73 -0.43 -6.75 -2.75
CA PHE A 73 -1.36 -7.67 -2.08
C PHE A 73 -1.66 -8.92 -2.91
N ASN A 74 -1.84 -8.78 -4.22
CA ASN A 74 -2.05 -9.93 -5.10
C ASN A 74 -0.85 -10.90 -5.05
N VAL A 75 0.37 -10.38 -5.24
CA VAL A 75 1.61 -11.19 -5.17
C VAL A 75 1.82 -11.78 -3.78
N LEU A 76 1.47 -11.05 -2.72
CA LEU A 76 1.51 -11.56 -1.35
C LEU A 76 0.59 -12.77 -1.19
N PHE A 77 -0.65 -12.69 -1.66
CA PHE A 77 -1.60 -13.81 -1.57
C PHE A 77 -1.14 -15.03 -2.38
N GLU A 78 -0.62 -14.82 -3.59
CA GLU A 78 0.00 -15.89 -4.37
C GLU A 78 1.13 -16.58 -3.59
N HIS A 79 2.02 -15.80 -2.97
CA HIS A 79 3.08 -16.36 -2.15
C HIS A 79 2.59 -17.06 -0.88
N ILE A 80 1.56 -16.54 -0.20
CA ILE A 80 0.96 -17.18 0.98
C ILE A 80 0.41 -18.55 0.60
N ILE A 81 -0.41 -18.62 -0.46
CA ILE A 81 -1.03 -19.87 -0.92
C ILE A 81 0.03 -20.89 -1.36
N SER A 82 1.11 -20.42 -1.99
CA SER A 82 2.22 -21.29 -2.43
C SER A 82 3.19 -21.69 -1.30
N SER A 83 3.08 -21.12 -0.10
CA SER A 83 4.03 -21.36 0.99
C SER A 83 3.49 -22.39 1.98
N GLU A 84 4.29 -23.42 2.29
CA GLU A 84 3.92 -24.51 3.20
C GLU A 84 4.15 -24.16 4.69
N GLY A 85 4.05 -22.88 5.09
CA GLY A 85 4.45 -22.44 6.44
C GLY A 85 3.52 -21.41 7.08
N ASN A 86 3.50 -21.38 8.41
CA ASN A 86 2.64 -20.50 9.20
C ASN A 86 3.18 -19.07 9.38
N SER A 87 4.25 -18.69 8.66
CA SER A 87 4.87 -17.37 8.76
C SER A 87 4.66 -16.54 7.50
N LEU A 88 4.13 -15.34 7.68
CA LEU A 88 3.97 -14.36 6.60
C LEU A 88 5.29 -13.67 6.19
N LYS A 89 6.38 -13.85 6.95
CA LYS A 89 7.64 -13.14 6.67
C LYS A 89 8.20 -13.45 5.29
N GLY A 90 8.26 -14.73 4.92
CA GLY A 90 8.77 -15.17 3.62
C GLY A 90 7.94 -14.61 2.47
N PRO A 91 6.62 -14.90 2.45
CA PRO A 91 5.70 -14.34 1.45
C PRO A 91 5.74 -12.81 1.35
N ALA A 92 5.69 -12.09 2.48
CA ALA A 92 5.71 -10.63 2.51
C ALA A 92 7.04 -10.05 2.00
N SER A 93 8.16 -10.67 2.35
CA SER A 93 9.48 -10.25 1.87
C SER A 93 9.60 -10.42 0.35
N LYS A 94 9.17 -11.56 -0.19
CA LYS A 94 9.19 -11.82 -1.64
C LYS A 94 8.30 -10.83 -2.40
N ALA A 95 7.06 -10.63 -1.93
CA ALA A 95 6.13 -9.69 -2.55
C ALA A 95 6.66 -8.24 -2.53
N TYR A 96 7.26 -7.80 -1.41
CA TYR A 96 7.88 -6.49 -1.32
C TYR A 96 9.06 -6.32 -2.30
N VAL A 97 9.94 -7.32 -2.38
CA VAL A 97 11.08 -7.31 -3.31
C VAL A 97 10.61 -7.20 -4.75
N GLN A 98 9.57 -7.96 -5.12
CA GLN A 98 9.04 -7.97 -6.48
C GLN A 98 8.36 -6.65 -6.86
N VAL A 99 7.60 -6.03 -5.96
CA VAL A 99 6.72 -4.90 -6.31
C VAL A 99 7.29 -3.53 -5.94
N PHE A 100 7.90 -3.40 -4.75
CA PHE A 100 8.29 -2.10 -4.20
C PHE A 100 9.79 -1.82 -4.21
N SER A 101 10.64 -2.84 -4.06
CA SER A 101 12.10 -2.67 -4.02
C SER A 101 12.67 -1.86 -5.19
N PRO A 102 12.21 -2.02 -6.46
CA PRO A 102 12.72 -1.23 -7.59
C PRO A 102 12.47 0.28 -7.47
N TYR A 103 11.56 0.72 -6.60
CA TYR A 103 11.13 2.12 -6.47
C TYR A 103 11.53 2.75 -5.13
N HIS A 104 12.14 1.99 -4.23
CA HIS A 104 12.50 2.46 -2.90
C HIS A 104 14.02 2.64 -2.78
N ALA A 105 14.42 3.78 -2.22
CA ALA A 105 15.81 4.02 -1.88
C ALA A 105 16.29 3.00 -0.83
N TRP A 106 17.60 2.75 -0.80
CA TRP A 106 18.23 1.78 0.10
C TRP A 106 17.80 1.94 1.57
N ALA A 107 17.69 3.18 2.06
CA ALA A 107 17.24 3.46 3.42
C ALA A 107 15.82 2.96 3.71
N ILE A 108 14.90 3.11 2.75
CA ILE A 108 13.51 2.63 2.87
C ILE A 108 13.49 1.10 2.86
N ILE A 109 14.29 0.46 2.00
CA ILE A 109 14.41 -1.00 1.95
C ILE A 109 14.87 -1.56 3.31
N LYS A 110 15.86 -0.92 3.94
CA LYS A 110 16.34 -1.30 5.29
C LYS A 110 15.27 -1.11 6.36
N ALA A 111 14.56 0.02 6.34
CA ALA A 111 13.49 0.29 7.29
C ALA A 111 12.36 -0.76 7.18
N VAL A 112 11.97 -1.13 5.96
CA VAL A 112 10.97 -2.19 5.73
C VAL A 112 11.45 -3.55 6.24
N ALA A 113 12.70 -3.92 5.96
CA ALA A 113 13.26 -5.18 6.46
C ALA A 113 13.29 -5.25 8.00
N ALA A 114 13.62 -4.14 8.67
CA ALA A 114 13.57 -4.05 10.12
C ALA A 114 12.12 -4.16 10.66
N GLY A 115 11.16 -3.52 9.99
CA GLY A 115 9.73 -3.61 10.31
C GLY A 115 9.13 -5.01 10.14
N MET A 116 9.79 -5.89 9.36
CA MET A 116 9.39 -7.30 9.22
C MET A 116 9.95 -8.22 10.32
N LEU A 117 10.87 -7.72 11.17
CA LEU A 117 11.47 -8.51 12.25
C LEU A 117 10.44 -9.05 13.26
N PRO A 118 9.38 -8.33 13.67
CA PRO A 118 8.35 -8.85 14.57
C PRO A 118 7.59 -10.08 14.04
N PHE A 119 7.54 -10.30 12.72
CA PHE A 119 6.97 -11.53 12.13
C PHE A 119 7.81 -12.79 12.39
N LEU A 120 9.03 -12.67 12.94
CA LEU A 120 9.85 -13.80 13.40
C LEU A 120 9.49 -14.29 14.81
N LEU A 121 8.87 -13.44 15.63
CA LEU A 121 8.72 -13.68 17.06
C LEU A 121 7.32 -14.17 17.47
N ARG A 122 6.38 -14.29 16.52
CA ARG A 122 5.08 -14.90 16.82
C ARG A 122 5.26 -16.43 16.81
N PRO A 123 5.14 -17.11 17.97
CA PRO A 123 5.18 -18.56 17.98
C PRO A 123 4.02 -19.08 17.13
N ALA A 124 4.26 -20.18 16.39
CA ALA A 124 3.18 -20.99 15.87
C ALA A 124 2.29 -21.36 17.06
N ALA A 125 1.12 -20.75 17.15
CA ALA A 125 0.09 -21.24 18.05
C ALA A 125 -0.26 -22.65 17.54
N GLY A 126 0.14 -23.65 18.32
CA GLY A 126 -0.28 -25.04 18.14
C GLY A 126 -1.73 -25.25 18.55
#